data_AF-A0A6J1IS33-F1
#
_entry.id   AF-A0A6J1IS33-F1
#
_cell.length_a   1.000
_cell.length_b   1.000
_cell.length_c   1.000
_cell.angle_alpha   90.00
_cell.angle_beta   90.00
_cell.angle_gamma   90.00
#
_symmetry.space_group_name_H-M   'P 1'
#
loop_
_entity.id
_entity.type
_entity.pdbx_description
1 polymer ?
#
loop_
_entity_poly.entity_id
_entity_poly.type
_entity_poly.pdbx_seq_one_letter_code
_entity_poly.pdbx_strand_id
1 'polypeptide(L)'
;MGLPIDLMKLDGTWRLQYTSAPDVLILLEAAARLPFFQIGQIFQKFECRDSSNEGIVRNVVRWSIPSLLEEQEGATLLVSAKFSVVSLRNIYLEFEEISVQNIKISEELQALIAPAILPRSFISLQILQFLRGFQARVPVRNSERRRTVGGLYYLSYLDGNMLLGRAVGGGGVFVFTRAQPLQC
;
A
#
# COMPACT_ATOMS: atom_id res chain seq x y z
N MET A 1 -4.08 10.81 -29.65
CA MET A 1 -3.64 9.52 -29.05
C MET A 1 -2.77 9.83 -27.85
N GLY A 2 -2.80 8.99 -26.81
CA GLY A 2 -2.00 9.24 -25.61
C GLY A 2 -0.58 8.67 -25.71
N LEU A 3 0.40 9.36 -25.10
CA LEU A 3 1.80 8.93 -25.02
C LEU A 3 1.98 7.56 -24.32
N PRO A 4 2.97 6.75 -24.71
CA PRO A 4 3.30 5.51 -24.01
C PRO A 4 3.80 5.77 -22.58
N ILE A 5 3.79 4.73 -21.74
CA ILE A 5 4.40 4.77 -20.41
C ILE A 5 5.92 4.91 -20.59
N ASP A 6 6.45 5.99 -20.03
CA ASP A 6 7.88 6.20 -19.84
C ASP A 6 8.28 5.62 -18.48
N LEU A 7 9.08 4.55 -18.47
CA LEU A 7 9.53 3.88 -17.24
C LEU A 7 10.55 4.71 -16.47
N MET A 8 11.37 5.52 -17.14
CA MET A 8 12.32 6.43 -16.48
C MET A 8 11.57 7.52 -15.73
N LYS A 9 10.45 7.97 -16.29
CA LYS A 9 9.55 8.89 -15.59
C LYS A 9 8.74 8.20 -14.48
N LEU A 10 8.35 6.95 -14.68
CA LEU A 10 7.57 6.18 -13.70
C LEU A 10 8.41 5.88 -12.44
N ASP A 11 9.71 5.65 -12.61
CA ASP A 11 10.62 5.33 -11.53
C ASP A 11 10.61 6.39 -10.42
N GLY A 12 10.57 5.92 -9.18
CA GLY A 12 10.53 6.75 -7.99
C GLY A 12 9.25 6.61 -7.17
N THR A 13 9.04 7.57 -6.26
CA THR A 13 7.98 7.52 -5.25
C THR A 13 6.82 8.42 -5.61
N TRP A 14 5.61 7.87 -5.49
CA TRP A 14 4.35 8.52 -5.79
C TRP A 14 3.45 8.49 -4.56
N ARG A 15 2.96 9.65 -4.14
CA ARG A 15 2.00 9.78 -3.04
C ARG A 15 0.58 9.73 -3.59
N LEU A 16 -0.24 8.88 -3.01
CA LEU A 16 -1.66 8.79 -3.34
C LEU A 16 -2.40 10.04 -2.84
N GLN A 17 -3.10 10.71 -3.75
CA GLN A 17 -3.95 11.87 -3.47
C GLN A 17 -5.43 11.49 -3.45
N TYR A 18 -5.82 10.55 -4.30
CA TYR A 18 -7.20 10.08 -4.41
C TYR A 18 -7.22 8.64 -4.85
N THR A 19 -8.16 7.87 -4.32
CA THR A 19 -8.49 6.55 -4.83
C THR A 19 -9.97 6.26 -4.73
N SER A 20 -10.48 5.48 -5.68
CA SER A 20 -11.80 4.84 -5.61
C SER A 20 -11.69 3.32 -5.44
N ALA A 21 -10.50 2.80 -5.15
CA ALA A 21 -10.22 1.37 -5.06
C ALA A 21 -10.81 0.78 -3.77
N PRO A 22 -11.74 -0.21 -3.85
CA PRO A 22 -12.45 -0.72 -2.68
C PRO A 22 -11.55 -1.30 -1.58
N ASP A 23 -10.46 -1.94 -1.97
CA ASP A 23 -9.44 -2.50 -1.07
C ASP A 23 -8.75 -1.43 -0.23
N VAL A 24 -8.50 -0.24 -0.80
CA VAL A 24 -7.94 0.90 -0.05
C VAL A 24 -9.02 1.64 0.74
N LEU A 25 -10.23 1.78 0.19
CA LEU A 25 -11.34 2.47 0.87
C LEU A 25 -11.72 1.80 2.19
N ILE A 26 -11.70 0.47 2.27
CA ILE A 26 -11.95 -0.27 3.53
C ILE A 26 -10.94 0.14 4.62
N LEU A 27 -9.69 0.40 4.26
CA LEU A 27 -8.68 0.87 5.21
C LEU A 27 -9.01 2.28 5.70
N LEU A 28 -9.33 3.20 4.79
CA LEU A 28 -9.68 4.58 5.11
C LEU A 28 -10.96 4.67 5.95
N GLU A 29 -11.97 3.86 5.65
CA GLU A 29 -13.18 3.74 6.47
C GLU A 29 -12.89 3.20 7.87
N ALA A 30 -11.97 2.24 8.00
CA ALA A 30 -11.57 1.73 9.30
C ALA A 30 -10.90 2.83 10.15
N ALA A 31 -10.06 3.68 9.55
CA ALA A 31 -9.48 4.84 10.22
C ALA A 31 -10.51 5.89 10.62
N ALA A 32 -11.55 6.09 9.80
CA ALA A 32 -12.63 7.01 10.15
C ALA A 32 -13.51 6.50 11.32
N ARG A 33 -13.65 5.18 11.47
CA ARG A 33 -14.48 4.56 12.53
C ARG A 33 -13.76 4.34 13.85
N LEU A 34 -12.43 4.15 13.81
CA LEU A 34 -11.64 3.80 14.98
C LEU A 34 -10.86 5.04 15.46
N PRO A 35 -11.24 5.66 16.59
CA PRO A 35 -10.62 6.91 17.05
C PRO A 35 -9.13 6.74 17.41
N PHE A 36 -8.69 5.50 17.65
CA PHE A 36 -7.31 5.15 17.95
C PHE A 36 -6.50 4.77 16.70
N PHE A 37 -7.07 4.80 15.49
CA PHE A 37 -6.36 4.36 14.28
C PHE A 37 -6.35 5.48 13.25
N GLN A 38 -5.16 5.97 12.92
CA GLN A 38 -4.95 6.97 11.89
C GLN A 38 -4.14 6.40 10.75
N ILE A 39 -4.62 6.57 9.52
CA ILE A 39 -3.84 6.27 8.32
C ILE A 39 -3.07 7.53 7.93
N GLY A 40 -1.76 7.39 7.81
CA GLY A 40 -0.88 8.42 7.28
C GLY A 40 -0.91 8.45 5.76
N GLN A 41 0.12 9.06 5.17
CA GLN A 41 0.21 9.11 3.70
C GLN A 41 0.45 7.71 3.11
N ILE A 42 -0.29 7.40 2.03
CA ILE A 42 -0.12 6.19 1.24
C ILE A 42 0.79 6.50 0.07
N PHE A 43 1.79 5.64 -0.14
CA PHE A 43 2.75 5.79 -1.23
C PHE A 43 2.82 4.53 -2.08
N GLN A 44 3.20 4.73 -3.33
CA GLN A 44 3.53 3.68 -4.27
C GLN A 44 4.89 4.02 -4.86
N LYS A 45 5.86 3.12 -4.70
CA LYS A 45 7.20 3.25 -5.24
C LYS A 45 7.34 2.31 -6.42
N PHE A 46 7.73 2.84 -7.57
CA PHE A 46 8.12 2.04 -8.73
C PHE A 46 9.63 2.00 -8.80
N GLU A 47 10.16 0.79 -8.93
CA GLU A 47 11.57 0.48 -9.18
C GLU A 47 11.65 -0.17 -10.56
N CYS A 48 11.94 0.64 -11.56
CA CYS A 48 12.09 0.22 -12.94
C CYS A 48 13.54 -0.19 -13.16
N ARG A 49 13.81 -1.49 -13.39
CA ARG A 49 15.18 -1.99 -13.61
C ARG A 49 15.64 -1.58 -15.00
N ASP A 50 16.60 -0.66 -15.10
CA ASP A 50 17.35 -0.29 -16.31
C ASP A 50 16.54 -0.28 -17.63
N SER A 51 15.29 0.21 -17.59
CA SER A 51 14.37 0.24 -18.75
C SER A 51 14.00 -1.12 -19.36
N SER A 52 14.18 -2.23 -18.64
CA SER A 52 13.48 -3.48 -18.97
C SER A 52 11.97 -3.26 -18.85
N ASN A 53 11.16 -3.95 -19.66
CA ASN A 53 9.69 -3.89 -19.59
C ASN A 53 9.14 -4.52 -18.29
N GLU A 54 9.93 -4.57 -17.22
CA GLU A 54 9.64 -5.18 -15.94
C GLU A 54 10.21 -4.34 -14.80
N GLY A 55 9.63 -4.50 -13.62
CA GLY A 55 10.08 -3.80 -12.43
C GLY A 55 9.40 -4.29 -11.16
N ILE A 56 9.60 -3.56 -10.07
CA ILE A 56 8.97 -3.83 -8.78
C ILE A 56 8.14 -2.61 -8.40
N VAL A 57 6.91 -2.84 -7.96
CA VAL A 57 6.06 -1.83 -7.32
C VAL A 57 5.93 -2.17 -5.84
N ARG A 58 6.11 -1.16 -4.98
CA ARG A 58 5.96 -1.28 -3.53
C ARG A 58 4.90 -0.31 -3.05
N ASN A 59 3.81 -0.82 -2.50
CA ASN A 59 2.79 -0.03 -1.83
C ASN A 59 3.17 0.12 -0.35
N VAL A 60 3.22 1.34 0.14
CA VAL A 60 3.63 1.70 1.50
C VAL A 60 2.47 2.42 2.16
N VAL A 61 1.86 1.80 3.16
CA VAL A 61 0.79 2.41 3.96
C VAL A 61 1.30 2.59 5.38
N ARG A 62 1.50 3.83 5.79
CA ARG A 62 1.85 4.17 7.18
C ARG A 62 0.58 4.38 7.98
N TRP A 63 0.57 3.94 9.22
CA TRP A 63 -0.51 4.21 10.15
C TRP A 63 0.05 4.46 11.54
N SER A 64 -0.71 5.14 12.39
CA SER A 64 -0.36 5.48 13.78
C SER A 64 -1.54 5.27 14.72
N ILE A 65 -1.24 5.18 16.01
CA ILE A 65 -2.22 5.12 17.08
C ILE A 65 -2.05 6.38 17.93
N PRO A 66 -2.87 7.43 17.71
CA PRO A 66 -2.78 8.67 18.48
C PRO A 66 -2.87 8.38 19.98
N SER A 67 -2.20 9.20 20.79
CA SER A 67 -2.06 9.08 22.26
C SER A 67 -1.18 7.94 22.78
N LEU A 68 -0.84 6.95 21.93
CA LEU A 68 0.03 5.82 22.30
C LEU A 68 1.39 5.87 21.60
N LEU A 69 1.46 6.52 20.44
CA LEU A 69 2.65 6.65 19.60
C LEU A 69 2.75 8.10 19.09
N GLU A 70 3.96 8.57 18.81
CA GLU A 70 4.13 9.88 18.17
C GLU A 70 3.43 9.90 16.79
N GLU A 71 3.11 11.10 16.31
CA GLU A 71 2.54 11.27 14.98
C GLU A 71 3.48 10.65 13.94
N GLN A 72 3.01 9.61 13.24
CA GLN A 72 3.73 8.79 12.25
C GLN A 72 4.58 7.61 12.78
N GLU A 73 4.61 7.33 14.09
CA GLU A 73 5.37 6.22 14.70
C GLU A 73 4.52 4.97 15.02
N GLY A 74 3.62 4.57 14.13
CA GLY A 74 2.84 3.33 14.30
C GLY A 74 3.44 2.12 13.64
N ALA A 75 2.83 1.70 12.53
CA ALA A 75 3.43 0.67 11.70
C ALA A 75 3.35 1.03 10.23
N THR A 76 4.25 0.41 9.46
CA THR A 76 4.28 0.51 8.01
C THR A 76 3.88 -0.82 7.42
N LEU A 77 2.80 -0.86 6.65
CA LEU A 77 2.47 -1.98 5.76
C LEU A 77 3.19 -1.77 4.42
N LEU A 78 4.08 -2.69 4.09
CA LEU A 78 4.75 -2.75 2.79
C LEU A 78 4.21 -3.94 1.99
N VAL A 79 3.66 -3.69 0.79
CA VAL A 79 3.22 -4.73 -0.15
C VAL A 79 3.99 -4.58 -1.45
N SER A 80 4.78 -5.59 -1.78
CA SER A 80 5.57 -5.64 -3.00
C SER A 80 4.89 -6.48 -4.07
N ALA A 81 4.99 -6.05 -5.33
CA ALA A 81 4.59 -6.83 -6.49
C ALA A 81 5.61 -6.61 -7.60
N LYS A 82 5.84 -7.64 -8.40
CA LYS A 82 6.50 -7.48 -9.70
C LYS A 82 5.50 -6.87 -10.68
N PHE A 83 5.99 -6.06 -11.61
CA PHE A 83 5.18 -5.62 -12.73
C PHE A 83 5.87 -5.87 -14.06
N SER A 84 5.07 -6.08 -15.11
CA SER A 84 5.52 -6.15 -16.49
C SER A 84 4.67 -5.27 -17.40
N VAL A 85 5.27 -4.62 -18.39
CA VAL A 85 4.59 -3.79 -19.38
C VAL A 85 3.97 -4.70 -20.44
N VAL A 86 2.65 -4.70 -20.53
CA VAL A 86 1.89 -5.56 -21.46
C VAL A 86 1.48 -4.82 -22.73
N SER A 87 1.40 -3.50 -22.67
CA SER A 87 1.13 -2.65 -23.84
C SER A 87 1.60 -1.22 -23.58
N LEU A 88 1.42 -0.32 -24.56
CA LEU A 88 1.83 1.09 -24.48
C LEU A 88 1.41 1.79 -23.17
N ARG A 89 0.30 1.38 -22.54
CA ARG A 89 -0.24 2.01 -21.33
C ARG A 89 -0.71 1.05 -20.25
N ASN A 90 -0.46 -0.24 -20.41
CA ASN A 90 -0.89 -1.21 -19.41
C ASN A 90 0.30 -1.94 -18.82
N ILE A 91 0.34 -2.00 -17.50
CA ILE A 91 1.21 -2.89 -16.75
C ILE A 91 0.38 -4.01 -16.14
N TYR A 92 0.99 -5.17 -15.95
CA TYR A 92 0.43 -6.28 -15.21
C TYR A 92 1.20 -6.45 -13.92
N LEU A 93 0.50 -6.45 -12.79
CA LEU A 93 1.03 -6.66 -11.46
C LEU A 93 0.91 -8.14 -11.08
N GLU A 94 2.04 -8.74 -10.72
CA GLU A 94 2.15 -10.03 -10.08
C GLU A 94 2.59 -9.81 -8.64
N PHE A 95 1.63 -9.86 -7.72
CA PHE A 95 1.92 -9.78 -6.29
C PHE A 95 2.76 -10.99 -5.91
N GLU A 96 4.00 -10.74 -5.48
CA GLU A 96 4.74 -11.76 -4.74
C GLU A 96 3.95 -12.00 -3.45
N GLU A 97 3.83 -13.27 -3.04
CA GLU A 97 3.06 -13.70 -1.87
C GLU A 97 3.16 -12.63 -0.79
N ILE A 98 1.99 -12.18 -0.29
CA ILE A 98 1.88 -11.10 0.67
C ILE A 98 2.63 -11.53 1.93
N SER A 99 3.92 -11.29 1.90
CA SER A 99 4.79 -11.37 3.02
C SER A 99 4.41 -10.14 3.81
N VAL A 100 3.42 -10.34 4.69
CA VAL A 100 3.21 -9.56 5.92
C VAL A 100 4.49 -9.57 6.81
N GLN A 101 5.65 -9.96 6.26
CA GLN A 101 6.94 -10.09 6.90
C GLN A 101 7.54 -8.72 7.23
N ASN A 102 7.07 -7.63 6.61
CA ASN A 102 7.55 -6.29 6.95
C ASN A 102 6.40 -5.38 7.40
N ILE A 103 5.49 -5.86 8.27
CA ILE A 103 4.89 -4.91 9.22
C ILE A 103 6.04 -4.51 10.14
N LYS A 104 6.76 -3.43 9.77
CA LYS A 104 7.68 -2.76 10.69
C LYS A 104 6.80 -2.04 11.71
N ILE A 105 6.52 -2.74 12.79
CA ILE A 105 5.89 -2.20 13.99
C ILE A 105 6.98 -1.40 14.71
N SER A 106 6.69 -0.18 15.15
CA SER A 106 7.60 0.57 16.01
C SER A 106 7.93 -0.23 17.28
N GLU A 107 9.11 -0.05 17.88
CA GLU A 107 9.51 -0.80 19.07
C GLU A 107 8.54 -0.51 20.23
N GLU A 108 8.03 0.72 20.31
CA GLU A 108 7.05 1.20 21.28
C GLU A 108 5.72 0.44 21.13
N LEU A 109 5.25 0.25 19.90
CA LEU A 109 4.03 -0.50 19.64
C LEU A 109 4.23 -2.01 19.85
N GLN A 110 5.41 -2.54 19.55
CA GLN A 110 5.73 -3.94 19.83
C GLN A 110 5.77 -4.21 21.35
N ALA A 111 6.36 -3.30 22.12
CA ALA A 111 6.34 -3.33 23.58
C ALA A 111 4.92 -3.18 24.14
N LEU A 112 4.10 -2.31 23.54
CA LEU A 112 2.71 -2.12 23.94
C LEU A 112 1.86 -3.37 23.71
N ILE A 113 1.97 -4.03 22.54
CA ILE A 113 1.21 -5.25 22.21
C ILE A 113 1.68 -6.48 23.00
N ALA A 114 2.87 -6.43 23.62
CA ALA A 114 3.36 -7.52 24.45
C ALA A 114 2.36 -7.84 25.59
N PRO A 115 1.97 -9.12 25.79
CA PRO A 115 0.92 -9.52 26.74
C PRO A 115 1.11 -9.06 28.19
N ALA A 116 2.33 -8.68 28.57
CA ALA A 116 2.71 -8.27 29.91
C ALA A 116 2.59 -6.76 30.19
N ILE A 117 2.61 -5.91 29.14
CA ILE A 117 2.71 -4.44 29.30
C ILE A 117 1.38 -3.75 29.01
N LEU A 118 0.54 -4.32 28.14
CA LEU A 118 -0.74 -3.73 27.76
C LEU A 118 -1.72 -3.70 28.96
N PRO A 119 -2.17 -2.52 29.43
CA PRO A 119 -3.25 -2.47 30.41
C PRO A 119 -4.51 -3.09 29.80
N ARG A 120 -5.20 -3.96 30.52
CA ARG A 120 -6.44 -4.65 30.08
C ARG A 120 -7.65 -3.68 30.06
N SER A 121 -7.54 -2.60 29.29
CA SER A 121 -8.58 -1.62 29.07
C SER A 121 -9.38 -1.93 27.80
N PHE A 122 -10.57 -1.34 27.67
CA PHE A 122 -11.43 -1.50 26.49
C PHE A 122 -10.71 -1.13 25.18
N ILE A 123 -9.94 -0.03 25.21
CA ILE A 123 -9.17 0.47 24.06
C ILE A 123 -8.13 -0.56 23.61
N SER A 124 -7.45 -1.18 24.56
CA SER A 124 -6.37 -2.12 24.26
C SER A 124 -6.89 -3.42 23.62
N LEU A 125 -8.07 -3.87 24.04
CA LEU A 125 -8.78 -4.99 23.39
C LEU A 125 -9.24 -4.65 21.97
N GLN A 126 -9.70 -3.43 21.71
CA GLN A 126 -10.07 -2.99 20.36
C GLN A 126 -8.88 -2.94 19.41
N ILE A 127 -7.71 -2.48 19.88
CA ILE A 127 -6.46 -2.50 19.11
C ILE A 127 -6.07 -3.94 18.75
N LEU A 128 -6.11 -4.87 19.73
CA LEU A 128 -5.80 -6.28 19.50
C LEU A 128 -6.76 -6.94 18.49
N GLN A 129 -8.05 -6.65 18.58
CA GLN A 129 -9.06 -7.16 17.64
C GLN A 129 -8.85 -6.61 16.23
N PHE A 130 -8.51 -5.33 16.10
CA PHE A 130 -8.17 -4.70 14.82
C PHE A 130 -6.95 -5.37 14.18
N LEU A 131 -5.84 -5.52 14.92
CA LEU A 131 -4.62 -6.12 14.40
C LEU A 131 -4.81 -7.56 13.94
N ARG A 132 -5.54 -8.37 14.74
CA ARG A 132 -5.89 -9.75 14.35
C ARG A 132 -6.79 -9.78 13.11
N GLY A 133 -7.79 -8.90 13.05
CA GLY A 133 -8.67 -8.77 11.90
C GLY A 133 -7.94 -8.32 10.63
N PHE A 134 -6.98 -7.41 10.77
CA PHE A 134 -6.15 -6.92 9.68
C PHE A 134 -5.23 -8.01 9.13
N GLN A 135 -4.51 -8.73 10.01
CA GLN A 135 -3.68 -9.87 9.62
C GLN A 135 -4.49 -10.99 8.94
N ALA A 136 -5.75 -11.20 9.35
CA ALA A 136 -6.63 -12.18 8.73
C ALA A 136 -7.20 -11.74 7.37
N ARG A 137 -7.38 -10.43 7.16
CA ARG A 137 -7.92 -9.85 5.90
C ARG A 137 -6.85 -9.64 4.84
N VAL A 138 -5.61 -9.41 5.23
CA VAL A 138 -4.45 -9.43 4.33
C VAL A 138 -4.10 -10.90 4.12
N PRO A 139 -4.42 -11.51 2.96
CA PRO A 139 -4.31 -12.96 2.83
C PRO A 139 -2.84 -13.39 2.88
N VAL A 140 -2.41 -13.94 4.02
CA VAL A 140 -1.14 -14.66 4.20
C VAL A 140 -1.21 -16.08 3.61
N ARG A 141 -2.13 -16.31 2.66
CA ARG A 141 -2.34 -17.63 2.07
C ARG A 141 -1.42 -17.79 0.88
N ASN A 142 -0.44 -18.68 1.01
CA ASN A 142 0.29 -19.28 -0.11
C ASN A 142 -0.75 -19.63 -1.20
N SER A 143 -0.78 -18.84 -2.27
CA SER A 143 -1.79 -18.99 -3.31
C SER A 143 -1.09 -19.38 -4.60
N GLU A 144 -1.16 -20.68 -4.84
CA GLU A 144 -0.78 -21.30 -6.10
C GLU A 144 -1.41 -20.55 -7.29
N ARG A 145 -0.55 -20.08 -8.20
CA ARG A 145 -0.72 -19.97 -9.66
C ARG A 145 -2.15 -19.72 -10.18
N ARG A 146 -2.83 -18.67 -9.73
CA ARG A 146 -3.96 -18.10 -10.48
C ARG A 146 -3.66 -16.66 -10.80
N ARG A 147 -3.17 -16.41 -12.02
CA ARG A 147 -3.04 -15.09 -12.64
C ARG A 147 -4.38 -14.37 -12.51
N THR A 148 -4.49 -13.57 -11.46
CA THR A 148 -5.75 -12.96 -11.06
C THR A 148 -5.96 -11.77 -11.98
N VAL A 149 -7.14 -11.71 -12.63
CA VAL A 149 -7.51 -10.69 -13.61
C VAL A 149 -7.40 -9.24 -13.04
N GLY A 150 -7.32 -9.09 -11.72
CA GLY A 150 -7.08 -7.82 -11.03
C GLY A 150 -5.65 -7.25 -11.12
N GLY A 151 -4.73 -7.91 -11.82
CA GLY A 151 -3.35 -7.42 -12.00
C GLY A 151 -3.19 -6.36 -13.09
N LEU A 152 -4.17 -6.12 -13.97
CA LEU A 152 -3.98 -5.20 -15.10
C LEU A 152 -4.26 -3.74 -14.70
N TYR A 153 -3.27 -2.88 -14.85
CA TYR A 153 -3.31 -1.46 -14.52
C TYR A 153 -3.03 -0.60 -15.75
N TYR A 154 -3.95 0.31 -16.05
CA TYR A 154 -3.73 1.36 -17.04
C TYR A 154 -3.08 2.57 -16.39
N LEU A 155 -1.95 3.02 -16.91
CA LEU A 155 -1.25 4.21 -16.41
C LEU A 155 -1.20 5.32 -17.46
N SER A 156 -1.37 6.56 -17.01
CA SER A 156 -1.18 7.76 -17.83
C SER A 156 -0.64 8.90 -16.99
N TYR A 157 0.21 9.72 -17.58
CA TYR A 157 0.65 10.97 -16.97
C TYR A 157 -0.35 12.08 -17.27
N LEU A 158 -0.67 12.88 -16.27
CA LEU A 158 -1.33 14.17 -16.49
C LEU A 158 -0.28 15.24 -16.84
N ASP A 159 0.82 15.25 -16.08
CA ASP A 159 1.97 16.13 -16.28
C ASP A 159 3.29 15.45 -15.81
N GLY A 160 4.35 16.21 -15.54
CA GLY A 160 5.63 15.71 -15.01
C GLY A 160 5.58 15.06 -13.63
N ASN A 161 4.59 15.43 -12.82
CA ASN A 161 4.50 15.15 -11.39
C ASN A 161 3.19 14.46 -10.99
N MET A 162 2.25 14.26 -11.91
CA MET A 162 0.96 13.60 -11.68
C MET A 162 0.82 12.35 -12.53
N LEU A 163 0.52 11.24 -11.84
CA LEU A 163 0.28 9.92 -12.41
C LEU A 163 -1.16 9.50 -12.13
N LEU A 164 -1.85 9.06 -13.18
CA LEU A 164 -3.18 8.50 -13.13
C LEU A 164 -3.10 7.00 -13.37
N GLY A 165 -3.68 6.22 -12.46
CA GLY A 165 -3.81 4.78 -12.56
C GLY A 165 -5.27 4.36 -12.60
N ARG A 166 -5.57 3.31 -13.36
CA ARG A 166 -6.87 2.64 -13.32
C ARG A 166 -6.69 1.14 -13.35
N ALA A 167 -7.14 0.46 -12.31
CA ALA A 167 -7.18 -1.00 -12.31
C ALA A 167 -8.36 -1.49 -13.16
N VAL A 168 -8.13 -2.50 -13.98
CA VAL A 168 -9.15 -3.12 -14.83
C VAL A 168 -10.00 -4.09 -13.98
N GLY A 169 -11.28 -4.23 -14.32
CA GLY A 169 -12.19 -5.15 -13.61
C GLY A 169 -12.78 -4.60 -12.31
N GLY A 170 -12.92 -3.27 -12.17
CA GLY A 170 -13.56 -2.64 -11.02
C GLY A 170 -12.62 -2.29 -9.86
N GLY A 171 -11.30 -2.42 -10.04
CA GLY A 171 -10.30 -2.11 -9.01
C GLY A 171 -10.09 -0.61 -8.73
N GLY A 172 -10.85 0.28 -9.37
CA GLY A 172 -10.86 1.72 -9.09
C GLY A 172 -9.81 2.55 -9.83
N VAL A 173 -9.83 3.85 -9.54
CA VAL A 173 -8.93 4.87 -10.07
C VAL A 173 -8.00 5.33 -8.97
N PHE A 174 -6.76 5.64 -9.34
CA PHE A 174 -5.72 6.16 -8.45
C PHE A 174 -5.17 7.45 -9.04
N VAL A 175 -5.04 8.48 -8.21
CA VAL A 175 -4.37 9.73 -8.59
C VAL A 175 -3.19 9.91 -7.66
N PHE A 176 -2.00 10.04 -8.24
CA PHE A 176 -0.77 10.22 -7.50
C PHE A 176 -0.07 11.51 -7.87
N THR A 177 0.65 12.06 -6.90
CA THR A 177 1.65 13.13 -7.11
C THR A 177 3.04 12.61 -6.76
N ARG A 178 4.06 13.06 -7.48
CA ARG A 178 5.45 12.72 -7.18
C ARG A 178 5.82 13.17 -5.76
N ALA A 179 6.55 12.32 -5.06
CA ALA A 179 6.95 12.53 -3.67
C ALA A 179 8.47 12.34 -3.52
N GLN A 180 8.98 12.73 -2.35
CA GLN A 180 10.38 12.49 -2.01
C GLN A 180 10.67 10.98 -1.99
N PRO A 181 11.90 10.56 -2.35
CA PRO A 181 12.27 9.15 -2.37
C PRO A 181 12.07 8.51 -1.00
N LEU A 182 11.27 7.45 -0.93
CA LEU A 182 11.15 6.63 0.27
C LEU A 182 12.28 5.59 0.32
N GLN A 183 12.98 5.56 1.45
CA GLN A 183 13.79 4.42 1.86
C GLN A 183 12.82 3.36 2.42
N CYS A 184 12.67 2.24 1.71
CA CYS A 184 11.77 1.14 2.06
C CYS A 184 12.58 -0.07 2.51
#